data_AF-A0A2S7F551-F1
#
_entry.id   AF-A0A2S7F551-F1
#
_cell.length_a   1.000
_cell.length_b   1.000
_cell.length_c   1.000
_cell.angle_alpha   90.00
_cell.angle_beta   90.00
_cell.angle_gamma   90.00
#
_symmetry.space_group_name_H-M   'P 1'
#
loop_
_entity.id
_entity.type
_entity.pdbx_description
1 polymer ?
#
loop_
_entity_poly.entity_id
_entity_poly.type
_entity_poly.pdbx_seq_one_letter_code
_entity_poly.pdbx_strand_id
1 'polypeptide(L)'
;MFRRSSKLTAMLVAAAAVVSIVPATAAERLGTKDGNITNAVAFNGGYIYDGYRTDDDDASLYYNNGTKDVEVDADEDYSSYPLYRYGSKYATVVDGTDTNEDDNYLLDLSNGKIDDEESLGDKKTNAENKLKTKISKTDRYNKSKDVSEFNRILDNKYGEVWYQYKANEYSGFTDDAGNYIDVTQTANMYVYNSVKKDAVKFSEYGDTNNDVKLNFKSTKAISQDKDNIYAVTTVTTSAAVEGAKESEPQYFFQKISKAQGDKEDDAYLPKSVASYQLDNGTIYKSDDDRTLALNLLVNEKDGDYSVVNYEVKNATVYVTGVKKDDKDNITGVKVWALKFKKDKVDASNKDKVDTYIVKKDGDTDNDAVAYSIDANGTTWYLNKGTISKIDGTDKKDVYTCDRSLNALDVYDENNLIAWDTAGDVYTTVSEGKKQTDEDAGVDEDKKDETPVVKAGWEKNTDGTWAFYKDGAKATGWLNDKGTWYYLDAAGTMKTGWVQA
;
A
#
# COMPACT_ATOMS: atom_id res chain seq x y z
N MET A 1 39.56 -0.25 46.80
CA MET A 1 38.30 -0.85 46.31
C MET A 1 37.93 -0.12 45.02
N PHE A 2 38.11 -0.79 43.88
CA PHE A 2 38.02 -0.19 42.55
C PHE A 2 36.57 0.16 42.18
N ARG A 3 36.30 1.43 41.88
CA ARG A 3 35.14 1.85 41.08
C ARG A 3 35.58 1.89 39.62
N ARG A 4 35.10 0.96 38.79
CA ARG A 4 35.25 1.02 37.33
C ARG A 4 34.24 2.03 36.78
N SER A 5 34.76 3.15 36.30
CA SER A 5 34.09 4.05 35.38
C SER A 5 34.24 3.51 33.95
N SER A 6 33.17 3.01 33.35
CA SER A 6 33.11 2.76 31.91
C SER A 6 32.81 4.08 31.21
N LYS A 7 33.84 4.63 30.55
CA LYS A 7 33.73 5.77 29.65
C LYS A 7 32.90 5.35 28.42
N LEU A 8 31.78 6.03 28.20
CA LEU A 8 31.06 6.01 26.93
C LEU A 8 31.91 6.76 25.90
N THR A 9 32.57 6.01 25.02
CA THR A 9 33.23 6.56 23.84
C THR A 9 32.15 7.03 22.88
N ALA A 10 31.93 8.34 22.79
CA ALA A 10 31.09 8.93 21.77
C ALA A 10 31.75 8.72 20.40
N MET A 11 31.21 7.82 19.58
CA MET A 11 31.51 7.76 18.15
C MET A 11 30.80 8.94 17.49
N LEU A 12 31.55 10.01 17.22
CA LEU A 12 31.13 11.08 16.34
C LEU A 12 31.19 10.55 14.90
N VAL A 13 30.10 9.97 14.40
CA VAL A 13 29.97 9.65 12.98
C VAL A 13 29.67 10.97 12.26
N ALA A 14 30.70 11.57 11.68
CA ALA A 14 30.51 12.59 10.67
C ALA A 14 29.89 11.93 9.43
N ALA A 15 28.57 12.10 9.26
CA ALA A 15 27.91 11.77 8.01
C ALA A 15 28.41 12.75 6.94
N ALA A 16 29.43 12.35 6.18
CA ALA A 16 29.74 12.99 4.93
C ALA A 16 28.56 12.72 3.99
N ALA A 17 27.75 13.75 3.74
CA ALA A 17 26.76 13.71 2.67
C ALA A 17 27.53 13.59 1.35
N VAL A 18 27.69 12.36 0.85
CA VAL A 18 28.04 12.13 -0.54
C VAL A 18 26.78 12.47 -1.31
N VAL A 19 26.66 13.73 -1.76
CA VAL A 19 25.74 14.07 -2.84
C VAL A 19 26.30 13.38 -4.07
N SER A 20 25.90 12.13 -4.30
CA SER A 20 26.10 11.50 -5.59
C SER A 20 25.21 12.27 -6.56
N ILE A 21 25.83 13.08 -7.41
CA ILE A 21 25.17 13.57 -8.61
C ILE A 21 24.90 12.33 -9.45
N VAL A 22 23.71 11.74 -9.28
CA VAL A 22 23.22 10.69 -10.15
C VAL A 22 22.95 11.38 -11.48
N PRO A 23 23.60 10.97 -12.59
CA PRO A 23 23.23 11.47 -13.90
C PRO A 23 21.74 11.21 -14.10
N ALA A 24 20.99 12.22 -14.56
CA ALA A 24 19.60 12.03 -14.95
C ALA A 24 19.57 11.10 -16.17
N THR A 25 19.50 9.79 -15.93
CA THR A 25 19.19 8.80 -16.96
C THR A 25 17.72 9.02 -17.32
N ALA A 26 17.43 9.23 -18.61
CA ALA A 26 16.05 9.32 -19.08
C ALA A 26 15.27 8.06 -18.65
N ALA A 27 14.01 8.24 -18.24
CA ALA A 27 13.12 7.13 -17.92
C ALA A 27 12.98 6.20 -19.14
N GLU A 28 13.03 4.89 -18.90
CA GLU A 28 12.97 3.90 -19.98
C GLU A 28 11.52 3.74 -20.49
N ARG A 29 11.31 3.69 -21.81
CA ARG A 29 9.98 3.50 -22.38
C ARG A 29 9.65 2.01 -22.51
N LEU A 30 8.61 1.58 -21.80
CA LEU A 30 8.05 0.24 -21.88
C LEU A 30 7.16 0.11 -23.11
N GLY A 31 7.20 -1.06 -23.77
CA GLY A 31 6.32 -1.36 -24.90
C GLY A 31 4.90 -1.69 -24.46
N THR A 32 3.92 -1.40 -25.32
CA THR A 32 2.51 -1.76 -25.13
C THR A 32 2.22 -3.15 -25.73
N LYS A 33 1.36 -3.92 -25.08
CA LYS A 33 0.89 -5.24 -25.51
C LYS A 33 -0.63 -5.30 -25.47
N ASP A 34 -1.21 -6.13 -26.33
CA ASP A 34 -2.64 -6.40 -26.35
C ASP A 34 -2.99 -7.43 -25.25
N GLY A 35 -4.06 -7.18 -24.51
CA GLY A 35 -4.59 -8.05 -23.48
C GLY A 35 -5.54 -7.32 -22.53
N ASN A 36 -6.64 -7.98 -22.18
CA ASN A 36 -7.63 -7.49 -21.24
C ASN A 36 -7.28 -8.01 -19.84
N ILE A 37 -6.84 -7.11 -18.96
CA ILE A 37 -6.43 -7.44 -17.59
C ILE A 37 -7.45 -6.81 -16.64
N THR A 38 -8.05 -7.59 -15.75
CA THR A 38 -8.98 -7.04 -14.75
C THR A 38 -8.23 -6.69 -13.46
N ASN A 39 -7.48 -7.66 -12.91
CA ASN A 39 -6.61 -7.54 -11.76
C ASN A 39 -5.26 -8.20 -12.05
N ALA A 40 -4.20 -7.69 -11.43
CA ALA A 40 -2.89 -8.32 -11.49
C ALA A 40 -2.06 -8.07 -10.23
N VAL A 41 -1.18 -9.02 -9.93
CA VAL A 41 -0.15 -8.89 -8.89
C VAL A 41 1.20 -9.27 -9.46
N ALA A 42 2.13 -8.31 -9.45
CA ALA A 42 3.53 -8.54 -9.72
C ALA A 42 4.21 -9.20 -8.50
N PHE A 43 5.13 -10.11 -8.80
CA PHE A 43 5.99 -10.79 -7.83
C PHE A 43 7.43 -10.91 -8.35
N ASN A 44 8.34 -11.44 -7.53
CA ASN A 44 9.73 -11.60 -7.93
C ASN A 44 9.86 -12.52 -9.16
N GLY A 45 10.21 -11.93 -10.31
CA GLY A 45 10.41 -12.65 -11.56
C GLY A 45 9.15 -12.86 -12.39
N GLY A 46 8.01 -12.28 -12.04
CA GLY A 46 6.76 -12.54 -12.76
C GLY A 46 5.56 -11.74 -12.28
N TYR A 47 4.39 -12.16 -12.72
CA TYR A 47 3.10 -11.63 -12.28
C TYR A 47 2.01 -12.69 -12.48
N ILE A 48 0.94 -12.54 -11.71
CA ILE A 48 -0.34 -13.20 -11.96
C ILE A 48 -1.35 -12.17 -12.43
N TYR A 49 -2.31 -12.58 -13.25
CA TYR A 49 -3.41 -11.73 -13.66
C TYR A 49 -4.67 -12.55 -13.91
N ASP A 50 -5.83 -11.95 -13.68
CA ASP A 50 -7.09 -12.44 -14.21
C ASP A 50 -7.45 -11.66 -15.49
N GLY A 51 -7.97 -12.36 -16.50
CA GLY A 51 -8.30 -11.78 -17.81
C GLY A 51 -7.87 -12.68 -18.96
N TYR A 52 -7.51 -12.10 -20.09
CA TYR A 52 -7.10 -12.83 -21.30
C TYR A 52 -6.14 -11.99 -22.16
N ARG A 53 -5.31 -12.63 -23.01
CA ARG A 53 -4.35 -11.91 -23.87
C ARG A 53 -4.91 -11.60 -25.25
N THR A 54 -5.62 -12.56 -25.83
CA THR A 54 -6.14 -12.47 -27.19
C THR A 54 -7.61 -12.85 -27.21
N ASP A 55 -8.32 -12.45 -28.27
CA ASP A 55 -9.73 -12.79 -28.46
C ASP A 55 -10.00 -14.31 -28.56
N ASP A 56 -8.95 -15.10 -28.76
CA ASP A 56 -9.01 -16.57 -28.81
C ASP A 56 -8.77 -17.23 -27.44
N ASP A 57 -8.33 -16.48 -26.43
CA ASP A 57 -8.08 -16.99 -25.08
C ASP A 57 -9.33 -16.87 -24.20
N ASP A 58 -9.57 -17.86 -23.35
CA ASP A 58 -10.62 -17.77 -22.34
C ASP A 58 -10.18 -16.84 -21.21
N ALA A 59 -11.14 -16.06 -20.69
CA ALA A 59 -10.93 -15.27 -19.49
C ALA A 59 -10.69 -16.23 -18.32
N SER A 60 -9.51 -16.13 -17.71
CA SER A 60 -9.05 -17.06 -16.67
C SER A 60 -8.00 -16.39 -15.79
N LEU A 61 -7.58 -17.07 -14.71
CA LEU A 61 -6.43 -16.72 -13.91
C LEU A 61 -5.16 -17.30 -14.54
N TYR A 62 -4.20 -16.44 -14.87
CA TYR A 62 -2.93 -16.80 -15.48
C TYR A 62 -1.74 -16.48 -14.57
N TYR A 63 -0.76 -17.38 -14.57
CA TYR A 63 0.54 -17.23 -13.92
C TYR A 63 1.65 -17.08 -14.96
N ASN A 64 2.46 -16.03 -14.85
CA ASN A 64 3.61 -15.80 -15.70
C ASN A 64 4.88 -15.61 -14.85
N ASN A 65 5.87 -16.48 -15.05
CA ASN A 65 7.16 -16.43 -14.37
C ASN A 65 8.25 -15.68 -15.16
N GLY A 66 7.85 -14.71 -15.97
CA GLY A 66 8.70 -13.91 -16.84
C GLY A 66 9.02 -14.56 -18.19
N THR A 67 8.39 -15.69 -18.54
CA THR A 67 8.65 -16.39 -19.81
C THR A 67 7.40 -16.68 -20.63
N LYS A 68 6.35 -17.19 -20.01
CA LYS A 68 5.08 -17.54 -20.67
C LYS A 68 3.95 -17.51 -19.67
N ASP A 69 2.76 -17.24 -20.18
CA ASP A 69 1.52 -17.39 -19.44
C ASP A 69 1.19 -18.89 -19.30
N VAL A 70 0.74 -19.27 -18.11
CA VAL A 70 0.25 -20.60 -17.77
C VAL A 70 -1.09 -20.39 -17.08
N GLU A 71 -2.15 -20.92 -17.69
CA GLU A 71 -3.49 -20.95 -17.10
C GLU A 71 -3.44 -21.74 -15.78
N VAL A 72 -3.91 -21.11 -14.70
CA VAL A 72 -3.90 -21.68 -13.34
C VAL A 72 -5.23 -22.35 -13.02
N ASP A 73 -6.31 -21.75 -13.49
CA ASP A 73 -7.68 -22.19 -13.22
C ASP A 73 -8.50 -22.21 -14.50
N ALA A 74 -8.79 -23.41 -15.01
CA ALA A 74 -9.50 -23.61 -16.27
C ALA A 74 -11.02 -23.75 -16.09
N ASP A 75 -11.56 -23.29 -14.95
CA ASP A 75 -12.99 -23.46 -14.63
C ASP A 75 -13.90 -22.68 -15.59
N GLU A 76 -15.06 -23.27 -15.92
CA GLU A 76 -16.02 -22.72 -16.88
C GLU A 76 -16.86 -21.55 -16.30
N ASP A 77 -16.82 -21.35 -14.96
CA ASP A 77 -17.54 -20.30 -14.23
C ASP A 77 -16.57 -19.17 -13.78
N TYR A 78 -15.90 -18.52 -14.75
CA TYR A 78 -14.97 -17.42 -14.50
C TYR A 78 -15.59 -16.27 -13.70
N SER A 79 -15.00 -15.97 -12.53
CA SER A 79 -15.26 -14.77 -11.74
C SER A 79 -13.99 -13.92 -11.65
N SER A 80 -14.12 -12.63 -11.34
CA SER A 80 -12.94 -11.77 -11.12
C SER A 80 -12.31 -12.09 -9.76
N TYR A 81 -11.00 -12.31 -9.74
CA TYR A 81 -10.24 -12.75 -8.58
C TYR A 81 -9.67 -11.52 -7.84
N PRO A 82 -10.02 -11.30 -6.56
CA PRO A 82 -9.27 -10.37 -5.73
C PRO A 82 -7.87 -10.96 -5.45
N LEU A 83 -6.84 -10.37 -6.06
CA LEU A 83 -5.45 -10.81 -5.93
C LEU A 83 -4.73 -9.96 -4.88
N TYR A 84 -4.83 -10.33 -3.60
CA TYR A 84 -4.14 -9.65 -2.51
C TYR A 84 -2.89 -10.41 -2.08
N ARG A 85 -1.83 -9.69 -1.73
CA ARG A 85 -0.59 -10.30 -1.21
C ARG A 85 -0.82 -10.88 0.19
N TYR A 86 -0.36 -12.11 0.39
CA TYR A 86 -0.40 -12.81 1.67
C TYR A 86 0.95 -13.45 2.02
N GLY A 87 1.34 -13.34 3.29
CA GLY A 87 2.57 -13.94 3.78
C GLY A 87 3.79 -13.41 3.01
N SER A 88 4.75 -14.27 2.68
CA SER A 88 5.97 -13.85 1.97
C SER A 88 5.99 -14.18 0.47
N LYS A 89 5.03 -14.97 0.00
CA LYS A 89 5.09 -15.57 -1.34
C LYS A 89 3.73 -15.97 -1.92
N TYR A 90 2.63 -15.49 -1.36
CA TYR A 90 1.30 -15.89 -1.81
C TYR A 90 0.50 -14.70 -2.32
N ALA A 91 -0.43 -14.98 -3.21
CA ALA A 91 -1.57 -14.12 -3.51
C ALA A 91 -2.87 -14.86 -3.18
N THR A 92 -3.93 -14.13 -2.86
CA THR A 92 -5.26 -14.72 -2.65
C THR A 92 -5.90 -15.06 -3.98
N VAL A 93 -6.69 -16.13 -3.98
CA VAL A 93 -7.56 -16.55 -5.07
C VAL A 93 -8.90 -17.00 -4.47
N VAL A 94 -9.99 -16.75 -5.18
CA VAL A 94 -11.35 -17.17 -4.79
C VAL A 94 -11.62 -18.55 -5.38
N ASP A 95 -12.43 -19.35 -4.70
CA ASP A 95 -13.06 -20.54 -5.27
C ASP A 95 -14.51 -20.21 -5.64
N GLY A 96 -14.81 -20.15 -6.94
CA GLY A 96 -16.14 -19.82 -7.46
C GLY A 96 -16.53 -18.33 -7.35
N THR A 97 -17.74 -18.06 -6.85
CA THR A 97 -18.31 -16.69 -6.78
C THR A 97 -18.41 -16.13 -5.37
N ASP A 98 -17.87 -16.84 -4.37
CA ASP A 98 -17.89 -16.35 -2.99
C ASP A 98 -16.88 -15.21 -2.81
N THR A 99 -17.31 -14.14 -2.14
CA THR A 99 -16.47 -12.97 -1.88
C THR A 99 -16.01 -12.91 -0.42
N ASN A 100 -16.35 -13.94 0.36
CA ASN A 100 -15.89 -14.08 1.73
C ASN A 100 -14.39 -14.40 1.78
N GLU A 101 -13.60 -13.51 2.39
CA GLU A 101 -12.14 -13.69 2.49
C GLU A 101 -11.75 -14.99 3.20
N ASP A 102 -12.56 -15.47 4.15
CA ASP A 102 -12.29 -16.69 4.89
C ASP A 102 -12.37 -17.95 3.99
N ASP A 103 -13.04 -17.86 2.83
CA ASP A 103 -13.17 -18.96 1.85
C ASP A 103 -12.12 -18.86 0.73
N ASN A 104 -11.29 -17.81 0.72
CA ASN A 104 -10.22 -17.66 -0.26
C ASN A 104 -9.09 -18.66 -0.01
N TYR A 105 -8.49 -19.13 -1.11
CA TYR A 105 -7.28 -19.95 -1.10
C TYR A 105 -6.05 -19.11 -1.43
N LEU A 106 -4.88 -19.74 -1.40
CA LEU A 106 -3.60 -19.09 -1.65
C LEU A 106 -2.91 -19.68 -2.87
N LEU A 107 -2.55 -18.83 -3.82
CA LEU A 107 -1.66 -19.19 -4.92
C LEU A 107 -0.20 -18.94 -4.51
N ASP A 108 0.63 -19.98 -4.56
CA ASP A 108 2.07 -19.89 -4.30
C ASP A 108 2.79 -19.30 -5.51
N LEU A 109 3.21 -18.03 -5.40
CA LEU A 109 3.84 -17.26 -6.46
C LEU A 109 5.22 -17.82 -6.88
N SER A 110 5.81 -18.70 -6.06
CA SER A 110 7.07 -19.37 -6.42
C SER A 110 6.91 -20.48 -7.45
N ASN A 111 5.69 -21.00 -7.65
CA ASN A 111 5.44 -22.14 -8.53
C ASN A 111 4.12 -22.07 -9.33
N GLY A 112 3.27 -21.09 -9.05
CA GLY A 112 2.00 -20.86 -9.76
C GLY A 112 0.88 -21.82 -9.39
N LYS A 113 0.98 -22.53 -8.26
CA LYS A 113 -0.04 -23.50 -7.82
C LYS A 113 -0.90 -22.96 -6.69
N ILE A 114 -2.17 -23.31 -6.71
CA ILE A 114 -3.10 -23.05 -5.61
C ILE A 114 -2.84 -24.09 -4.50
N ASP A 115 -2.72 -23.60 -3.26
CA ASP A 115 -2.77 -24.39 -2.01
C ASP A 115 -4.24 -24.60 -1.66
N ASP A 116 -4.77 -25.77 -1.99
CA ASP A 116 -6.15 -26.20 -1.79
C ASP A 116 -6.37 -26.99 -0.48
N GLU A 117 -5.34 -27.11 0.37
CA GLU A 117 -5.43 -27.88 1.61
C GLU A 117 -6.17 -27.12 2.73
N GLU A 118 -6.00 -25.80 2.81
CA GLU A 118 -6.61 -24.95 3.83
C GLU A 118 -6.94 -23.57 3.24
N SER A 119 -8.16 -23.10 3.48
CA SER A 119 -8.54 -21.72 3.16
C SER A 119 -7.84 -20.72 4.09
N LEU A 120 -7.93 -19.42 3.77
CA LEU A 120 -7.48 -18.35 4.66
C LEU A 120 -8.20 -18.37 6.01
N GLY A 121 -9.49 -18.69 6.02
CA GLY A 121 -10.31 -18.84 7.22
C GLY A 121 -9.84 -20.00 8.09
N ASP A 122 -9.47 -21.13 7.48
CA ASP A 122 -8.88 -22.27 8.19
C ASP A 122 -7.54 -21.90 8.81
N LYS A 123 -6.65 -21.24 8.05
CA LYS A 123 -5.33 -20.78 8.56
C LYS A 123 -5.48 -19.81 9.72
N LYS A 124 -6.41 -18.86 9.64
CA LYS A 124 -6.75 -17.91 10.71
C LYS A 124 -7.30 -18.63 11.95
N THR A 125 -8.25 -19.54 11.76
CA THR A 125 -8.85 -20.35 12.84
C THR A 125 -7.79 -21.21 13.53
N ASN A 126 -6.88 -21.81 12.77
CA ASN A 126 -5.77 -22.60 13.29
C ASN A 126 -4.79 -21.75 14.11
N ALA A 127 -4.44 -20.55 13.64
CA ALA A 127 -3.63 -19.60 14.40
C ALA A 127 -4.32 -19.18 15.72
N GLU A 128 -5.61 -18.85 15.67
CA GLU A 128 -6.40 -18.48 16.85
C GLU A 128 -6.47 -19.64 17.86
N ASN A 129 -6.68 -20.87 17.41
CA ASN A 129 -6.73 -22.05 18.27
C ASN A 129 -5.38 -22.33 18.96
N LYS A 130 -4.25 -22.09 18.28
CA LYS A 130 -2.91 -22.18 18.87
C LYS A 130 -2.71 -21.11 19.94
N LEU A 131 -3.17 -19.87 19.72
CA LEU A 131 -3.20 -18.82 20.73
C LEU A 131 -4.05 -19.24 21.94
N LYS A 132 -5.31 -19.63 21.72
CA LYS A 132 -6.26 -20.09 22.76
C LYS A 132 -5.65 -21.17 23.64
N THR A 133 -4.95 -22.14 23.05
CA THR A 133 -4.28 -23.23 23.77
C THR A 133 -3.14 -22.76 24.68
N LYS A 134 -2.44 -21.68 24.30
CA LYS A 134 -1.36 -21.09 25.09
C LYS A 134 -1.91 -20.17 26.20
N ILE A 135 -2.87 -19.31 25.90
CA ILE A 135 -3.46 -18.40 26.91
C ILE A 135 -4.29 -19.14 27.96
N SER A 136 -4.90 -20.28 27.62
CA SER A 136 -5.66 -21.09 28.61
C SER A 136 -4.79 -21.73 29.69
N LYS A 137 -3.47 -21.59 29.59
CA LYS A 137 -2.48 -22.07 30.56
C LYS A 137 -1.82 -20.93 31.32
N THR A 138 -2.26 -19.69 31.08
CA THR A 138 -1.61 -18.46 31.55
C THR A 138 -2.50 -17.77 32.58
N ASP A 139 -1.95 -17.45 33.75
CA ASP A 139 -2.67 -16.84 34.87
C ASP A 139 -3.27 -15.46 34.51
N ARG A 140 -2.53 -14.62 33.76
CA ARG A 140 -2.97 -13.30 33.29
C ARG A 140 -4.34 -13.32 32.59
N TYR A 141 -4.62 -14.39 31.84
CA TYR A 141 -5.87 -14.56 31.09
C TYR A 141 -6.94 -15.36 31.85
N ASN A 142 -6.79 -15.51 33.17
CA ASN A 142 -7.66 -16.34 34.01
C ASN A 142 -7.77 -17.79 33.53
N LYS A 143 -6.76 -18.30 32.80
CA LYS A 143 -6.79 -19.61 32.13
C LYS A 143 -7.99 -19.80 31.20
N SER A 144 -8.56 -18.70 30.67
CA SER A 144 -9.65 -18.74 29.70
C SER A 144 -9.15 -18.98 28.27
N LYS A 145 -10.05 -19.46 27.41
CA LYS A 145 -9.88 -19.55 25.94
C LYS A 145 -10.62 -18.44 25.20
N ASP A 146 -11.18 -17.48 25.92
CA ASP A 146 -12.01 -16.42 25.34
C ASP A 146 -11.12 -15.41 24.61
N VAL A 147 -11.25 -15.40 23.29
CA VAL A 147 -10.64 -14.41 22.39
C VAL A 147 -11.80 -13.70 21.70
N SER A 148 -11.91 -12.39 21.91
CA SER A 148 -13.02 -11.57 21.42
C SER A 148 -12.70 -10.86 20.12
N GLU A 149 -11.42 -10.66 19.81
CA GLU A 149 -10.94 -10.09 18.55
C GLU A 149 -9.69 -10.85 18.10
N PHE A 150 -9.58 -11.12 16.79
CA PHE A 150 -8.43 -11.80 16.18
C PHE A 150 -8.28 -11.36 14.72
N ASN A 151 -7.46 -10.34 14.47
CA ASN A 151 -7.36 -9.67 13.17
C ASN A 151 -5.92 -9.68 12.66
N ARG A 152 -5.72 -9.98 11.38
CA ARG A 152 -4.40 -9.97 10.72
C ARG A 152 -3.84 -8.53 10.72
N ILE A 153 -2.53 -8.39 10.95
CA ILE A 153 -1.87 -7.07 11.03
C ILE A 153 -1.59 -6.51 9.63
N LEU A 154 -0.97 -7.31 8.76
CA LEU A 154 -0.68 -6.90 7.39
C LEU A 154 -1.78 -7.40 6.45
N ASP A 155 -2.30 -6.48 5.66
CA ASP A 155 -3.27 -6.77 4.62
C ASP A 155 -2.74 -6.29 3.26
N ASN A 156 -2.97 -7.09 2.23
CA ASN A 156 -2.43 -6.92 0.88
C ASN A 156 -0.94 -6.52 0.84
N LYS A 157 -0.12 -7.17 1.66
CA LYS A 157 1.32 -6.88 1.78
C LYS A 157 2.12 -8.14 2.02
N TYR A 158 3.37 -8.13 1.57
CA TYR A 158 4.30 -9.17 1.96
C TYR A 158 4.82 -8.95 3.38
N GLY A 159 4.93 -10.04 4.13
CA GLY A 159 5.50 -10.05 5.47
C GLY A 159 5.16 -11.31 6.25
N GLU A 160 5.74 -11.43 7.45
CA GLU A 160 5.36 -12.49 8.38
C GLU A 160 3.89 -12.36 8.78
N VAL A 161 3.16 -13.46 8.89
CA VAL A 161 1.74 -13.41 9.29
C VAL A 161 1.66 -13.25 10.80
N TRP A 162 1.16 -12.10 11.23
CA TRP A 162 0.87 -11.77 12.63
C TRP A 162 -0.57 -11.31 12.78
N TYR A 163 -1.12 -11.55 13.95
CA TYR A 163 -2.48 -11.20 14.33
C TYR A 163 -2.46 -10.35 15.61
N GLN A 164 -3.30 -9.33 15.63
CA GLN A 164 -3.69 -8.65 16.86
C GLN A 164 -4.86 -9.40 17.49
N TYR A 165 -4.80 -9.61 18.81
CA TYR A 165 -5.88 -10.23 19.56
C TYR A 165 -6.35 -9.41 20.76
N LYS A 166 -7.59 -9.65 21.18
CA LYS A 166 -8.10 -9.31 22.51
C LYS A 166 -8.61 -10.54 23.22
N ALA A 167 -8.27 -10.67 24.50
CA ALA A 167 -8.70 -11.77 25.36
C ALA A 167 -8.96 -11.22 26.76
N ASN A 168 -10.20 -11.35 27.25
CA ASN A 168 -10.69 -10.64 28.43
C ASN A 168 -10.46 -9.11 28.29
N GLU A 169 -9.80 -8.48 29.28
CA GLU A 169 -9.41 -7.07 29.27
C GLU A 169 -8.01 -6.83 28.66
N TYR A 170 -7.34 -7.90 28.22
CA TYR A 170 -5.97 -7.88 27.71
C TYR A 170 -5.95 -7.81 26.19
N SER A 171 -4.84 -7.32 25.65
CA SER A 171 -4.58 -7.20 24.22
C SER A 171 -3.14 -7.60 23.94
N GLY A 172 -2.90 -8.15 22.76
CA GLY A 172 -1.58 -8.59 22.36
C GLY A 172 -1.47 -8.89 20.88
N PHE A 173 -0.32 -9.43 20.52
CA PHE A 173 -0.02 -9.87 19.16
C PHE A 173 0.48 -11.30 19.16
N THR A 174 0.17 -12.07 18.12
CA THR A 174 0.64 -13.45 17.97
C THR A 174 0.98 -13.78 16.52
N ASP A 175 1.95 -14.66 16.31
CA ASP A 175 2.17 -15.31 15.02
C ASP A 175 1.21 -16.50 14.80
N ASP A 176 1.30 -17.09 13.61
CA ASP A 176 0.56 -18.28 13.17
C ASP A 176 0.92 -19.58 13.95
N ALA A 177 2.02 -19.58 14.69
CA ALA A 177 2.41 -20.62 15.62
C ALA A 177 1.87 -20.38 17.05
N GLY A 178 1.13 -19.29 17.26
CA GLY A 178 0.58 -18.87 18.55
C GLY A 178 1.61 -18.25 19.50
N ASN A 179 2.84 -17.94 19.06
CA ASN A 179 3.81 -17.24 19.90
C ASN A 179 3.34 -15.81 20.06
N TYR A 180 2.99 -15.46 21.29
CA TYR A 180 2.28 -14.22 21.58
C TYR A 180 3.07 -13.31 22.51
N ILE A 181 2.76 -12.02 22.44
CA ILE A 181 3.19 -10.97 23.37
C ILE A 181 1.96 -10.21 23.87
N ASP A 182 1.87 -10.02 25.19
CA ASP A 182 0.89 -9.18 25.85
C ASP A 182 1.39 -7.74 25.93
N VAL A 183 0.57 -6.78 25.50
CA VAL A 183 0.97 -5.37 25.41
C VAL A 183 0.25 -4.47 26.41
N THR A 184 -0.43 -5.03 27.41
CA THR A 184 -1.18 -4.26 28.40
C THR A 184 -0.44 -4.06 29.72
N GLN A 185 0.79 -4.58 29.85
CA GLN A 185 1.69 -4.26 30.98
C GLN A 185 2.67 -3.14 30.63
N THR A 186 3.52 -3.35 29.61
CA THR A 186 4.68 -2.50 29.34
C THR A 186 4.27 -1.22 28.60
N ALA A 187 4.45 -0.07 29.24
CA ALA A 187 4.12 1.23 28.68
C ALA A 187 5.35 1.98 28.13
N ASN A 188 6.41 2.04 28.94
CA ASN A 188 7.66 2.79 28.69
C ASN A 188 7.44 4.14 27.97
N MET A 189 6.63 5.01 28.58
CA MET A 189 6.19 6.27 27.97
C MET A 189 6.47 7.49 28.86
N TYR A 190 6.63 8.64 28.22
CA TYR A 190 6.72 9.93 28.87
C TYR A 190 5.39 10.66 28.67
N VAL A 191 4.61 10.75 29.75
CA VAL A 191 3.25 11.28 29.73
C VAL A 191 3.24 12.61 30.46
N TYR A 192 2.51 13.58 29.93
CA TYR A 192 2.36 14.87 30.61
C TYR A 192 1.58 14.69 31.91
N ASN A 193 2.21 15.04 33.02
CA ASN A 193 1.61 15.00 34.36
C ASN A 193 1.09 16.39 34.73
N SER A 194 -0.20 16.49 35.02
CA SER A 194 -0.89 17.75 35.33
C SER A 194 -0.49 18.35 36.69
N VAL A 195 -0.09 17.52 37.66
CA VAL A 195 0.33 17.94 39.01
C VAL A 195 1.75 18.52 38.97
N LYS A 196 2.69 17.74 38.42
CA LYS A 196 4.09 18.15 38.24
C LYS A 196 4.25 19.22 37.15
N LYS A 197 3.26 19.33 36.25
CA LYS A 197 3.28 20.17 35.05
C LYS A 197 4.48 19.85 34.16
N ASP A 198 4.77 18.55 33.98
CA ASP A 198 5.95 18.07 33.27
C ASP A 198 5.70 16.68 32.68
N ALA A 199 6.46 16.29 31.66
CA ALA A 199 6.46 14.91 31.20
C ALA A 199 7.16 14.01 32.24
N VAL A 200 6.50 12.93 32.64
CA VAL A 200 7.04 11.94 33.58
C VAL A 200 7.01 10.56 32.99
N LYS A 201 8.00 9.75 33.35
CA LYS A 201 8.11 8.38 32.87
C LYS A 201 7.12 7.46 33.61
N PHE A 202 6.36 6.70 32.84
CA PHE A 202 5.63 5.52 33.30
C PHE A 202 6.25 4.30 32.64
N SER A 203 6.68 3.34 33.45
CA SER A 203 7.25 2.09 32.93
C SER A 203 6.14 1.14 32.51
N GLU A 204 5.08 1.06 33.32
CA GLU A 204 3.95 0.16 33.12
C GLU A 204 2.62 0.91 33.11
N TYR A 205 1.59 0.28 32.54
CA TYR A 205 0.22 0.74 32.69
C TYR A 205 -0.30 0.38 34.08
N GLY A 206 -1.16 1.21 34.65
CA GLY A 206 -1.61 1.09 36.03
C GLY A 206 -0.67 1.72 37.06
N ASP A 207 0.57 2.03 36.68
CA ASP A 207 1.54 2.73 37.52
C ASP A 207 1.02 4.11 37.95
N THR A 208 1.44 4.52 39.15
CA THR A 208 1.25 5.87 39.67
C THR A 208 2.58 6.61 39.77
N ASN A 209 2.64 7.84 39.25
CA ASN A 209 3.81 8.69 39.35
C ASN A 209 3.41 10.16 39.54
N ASN A 210 3.88 10.79 40.63
CA ASN A 210 3.46 12.13 41.07
C ASN A 210 1.93 12.29 41.09
N ASP A 211 1.26 11.43 41.88
CA ASP A 211 -0.20 11.44 42.12
C ASP A 211 -1.09 11.29 40.87
N VAL A 212 -0.50 10.87 39.75
CA VAL A 212 -1.21 10.56 38.52
C VAL A 212 -1.01 9.10 38.18
N LYS A 213 -2.11 8.41 37.89
CA LYS A 213 -2.15 7.04 37.40
C LYS A 213 -2.25 7.03 35.87
N LEU A 214 -1.52 6.14 35.22
CA LEU A 214 -1.63 5.89 33.78
C LEU A 214 -2.59 4.72 33.52
N ASN A 215 -3.59 4.91 32.66
CA ASN A 215 -4.58 3.88 32.36
C ASN A 215 -4.49 3.50 30.87
N PHE A 216 -4.26 2.22 30.60
CA PHE A 216 -4.36 1.67 29.25
C PHE A 216 -5.80 1.70 28.74
N LYS A 217 -6.01 1.92 27.44
CA LYS A 217 -7.34 1.83 26.81
C LYS A 217 -7.37 0.89 25.62
N SER A 218 -6.48 1.09 24.66
CA SER A 218 -6.46 0.27 23.45
C SER A 218 -5.13 0.41 22.72
N THR A 219 -4.84 -0.55 21.86
CA THR A 219 -3.74 -0.51 20.90
C THR A 219 -4.28 -0.95 19.54
N LYS A 220 -3.86 -0.30 18.46
CA LYS A 220 -4.15 -0.66 17.06
C LYS A 220 -2.83 -0.82 16.32
N ALA A 221 -2.51 -2.01 15.82
CA ALA A 221 -1.38 -2.20 14.93
C ALA A 221 -1.62 -1.47 13.60
N ILE A 222 -0.58 -0.86 13.05
CA ILE A 222 -0.62 -0.11 11.78
C ILE A 222 0.42 -0.61 10.77
N SER A 223 1.49 -1.25 11.24
CA SER A 223 2.52 -1.86 10.39
C SER A 223 3.41 -2.80 11.21
N GLN A 224 4.36 -3.44 10.56
CA GLN A 224 5.39 -4.24 11.20
C GLN A 224 6.64 -4.31 10.32
N ASP A 225 7.78 -4.59 10.95
CA ASP A 225 8.98 -5.06 10.29
C ASP A 225 9.34 -6.48 10.79
N LYS A 226 10.55 -6.94 10.47
CA LYS A 226 11.06 -8.24 10.91
C LYS A 226 11.05 -8.41 12.44
N ASP A 227 11.37 -7.35 13.17
CA ASP A 227 11.66 -7.43 14.60
C ASP A 227 10.55 -6.82 15.47
N ASN A 228 9.71 -5.96 14.90
CA ASN A 228 8.79 -5.10 15.64
C ASN A 228 7.43 -4.99 14.97
N ILE A 229 6.41 -4.81 15.81
CA ILE A 229 5.09 -4.31 15.43
C ILE A 229 5.04 -2.83 15.77
N TYR A 230 4.43 -2.05 14.88
CA TYR A 230 4.21 -0.63 15.03
C TYR A 230 2.73 -0.38 15.26
N ALA A 231 2.40 0.35 16.33
CA ALA A 231 1.02 0.50 16.75
C ALA A 231 0.74 1.90 17.30
N VAL A 232 -0.53 2.28 17.27
CA VAL A 232 -1.04 3.46 17.96
C VAL A 232 -1.78 2.99 19.22
N THR A 233 -1.33 3.48 20.37
CA THR A 233 -1.88 3.16 21.68
C THR A 233 -2.57 4.37 22.27
N THR A 234 -3.76 4.13 22.80
CA THR A 234 -4.59 5.12 23.48
C THR A 234 -4.50 4.89 24.98
N VAL A 235 -4.26 5.98 25.73
CA VAL A 235 -4.21 5.98 27.19
C VAL A 235 -5.01 7.13 27.76
N THR A 236 -5.35 7.05 29.04
CA THR A 236 -5.84 8.20 29.82
C THR A 236 -5.02 8.33 31.09
N THR A 237 -5.17 9.47 31.76
CA THR A 237 -4.58 9.71 33.09
C THR A 237 -5.66 10.01 34.10
N SER A 238 -5.44 9.69 35.37
CA SER A 238 -6.34 10.05 36.46
C SER A 238 -5.55 10.42 37.72
N ALA A 239 -6.19 11.13 38.65
CA ALA A 239 -5.60 11.31 39.97
C ALA A 239 -5.47 9.94 40.68
N ALA A 240 -4.43 9.75 41.48
CA ALA A 240 -4.14 8.51 42.21
C ALA A 240 -5.05 8.32 43.44
N VAL A 241 -6.35 8.44 43.24
CA VAL A 241 -7.40 8.22 44.25
C VAL A 241 -8.51 7.40 43.64
N GLU A 242 -9.17 6.61 44.48
CA GLU A 242 -10.28 5.76 44.04
C GLU A 242 -11.43 6.60 43.47
N GLY A 243 -11.99 6.14 42.34
CA GLY A 243 -13.09 6.84 41.66
C GLY A 243 -12.71 8.15 40.96
N ALA A 244 -11.41 8.46 40.82
CA ALA A 244 -10.97 9.64 40.08
C ALA A 244 -11.44 9.59 38.62
N LYS A 245 -12.00 10.71 38.14
CA LYS A 245 -12.35 10.87 36.73
C LYS A 245 -11.09 10.82 35.87
N GLU A 246 -11.13 10.06 34.78
CA GLU A 246 -10.05 10.02 33.80
C GLU A 246 -10.06 11.25 32.89
N SER A 247 -8.87 11.59 32.39
CA SER A 247 -8.64 12.65 31.42
C SER A 247 -9.18 12.30 30.04
N GLU A 248 -9.18 13.28 29.14
CA GLU A 248 -9.28 13.01 27.71
C GLU A 248 -8.17 12.05 27.25
N PRO A 249 -8.42 11.26 26.19
CA PRO A 249 -7.44 10.33 25.65
C PRO A 249 -6.16 11.02 25.17
N GLN A 250 -5.05 10.32 25.36
CA GLN A 250 -3.76 10.65 24.78
C GLN A 250 -3.32 9.50 23.88
N TYR A 251 -2.64 9.84 22.79
CA TYR A 251 -2.24 8.87 21.77
C TYR A 251 -0.72 8.76 21.69
N PHE A 252 -0.23 7.54 21.53
CA PHE A 252 1.18 7.25 21.42
C PHE A 252 1.44 6.33 20.25
N PHE A 253 2.42 6.67 19.42
CA PHE A 253 3.03 5.70 18.53
C PHE A 253 3.96 4.80 19.35
N GLN A 254 3.83 3.49 19.20
CA GLN A 254 4.67 2.50 19.85
C GLN A 254 5.42 1.63 18.83
N LYS A 255 6.71 1.45 19.08
CA LYS A 255 7.52 0.38 18.50
C LYS A 255 7.61 -0.75 19.52
N ILE A 256 7.02 -1.90 19.19
CA ILE A 256 6.84 -3.04 20.10
C ILE A 256 7.62 -4.22 19.55
N SER A 257 8.57 -4.75 20.32
CA SER A 257 9.35 -5.92 19.93
C SER A 257 8.46 -7.16 19.80
N LYS A 258 8.57 -7.88 18.68
CA LYS A 258 7.96 -9.21 18.47
C LYS A 258 8.56 -10.27 19.39
N ALA A 259 9.83 -10.13 19.76
CA ALA A 259 10.50 -11.07 20.64
C ALA A 259 9.89 -11.02 22.05
N GLN A 260 9.62 -12.21 22.60
CA GLN A 260 9.16 -12.39 23.98
C GLN A 260 10.25 -11.97 24.97
N GLY A 261 9.85 -11.17 25.96
CA GLY A 261 10.66 -10.68 27.06
C GLY A 261 10.30 -11.37 28.37
N ASP A 262 10.32 -10.58 29.44
CA ASP A 262 9.92 -11.02 30.78
C ASP A 262 8.43 -11.41 30.81
N LYS A 263 8.03 -12.09 31.89
CA LYS A 263 6.65 -12.52 32.10
C LYS A 263 5.97 -11.71 33.18
N GLU A 264 4.68 -11.47 33.00
CA GLU A 264 3.77 -10.99 34.03
C GLU A 264 2.57 -11.95 34.10
N ASP A 265 2.31 -12.52 35.27
CA ASP A 265 1.28 -13.56 35.48
C ASP A 265 1.31 -14.66 34.40
N ASP A 266 2.50 -15.21 34.19
CA ASP A 266 2.86 -16.21 33.17
C ASP A 266 2.80 -15.74 31.69
N ALA A 267 2.23 -14.57 31.39
CA ALA A 267 2.13 -14.05 30.04
C ALA A 267 3.44 -13.41 29.59
N TYR A 268 3.85 -13.67 28.36
CA TYR A 268 5.05 -13.05 27.79
C TYR A 268 4.80 -11.59 27.42
N LEU A 269 5.63 -10.69 27.93
CA LEU A 269 5.63 -9.28 27.53
C LEU A 269 6.53 -9.08 26.30
N PRO A 270 6.40 -7.98 25.55
CA PRO A 270 7.40 -7.60 24.56
C PRO A 270 8.75 -7.33 25.22
N LYS A 271 9.84 -7.82 24.61
CA LYS A 271 11.22 -7.57 25.09
C LYS A 271 11.57 -6.08 25.23
N SER A 272 10.95 -5.23 24.41
CA SER A 272 11.07 -3.78 24.53
C SER A 272 9.88 -3.08 23.88
N VAL A 273 9.50 -1.94 24.46
CA VAL A 273 8.55 -0.98 23.88
C VAL A 273 9.20 0.39 23.87
N ALA A 274 9.08 1.14 22.78
CA ALA A 274 9.44 2.55 22.73
C ALA A 274 8.21 3.37 22.33
N SER A 275 7.91 4.42 23.11
CA SER A 275 6.67 5.19 23.00
C SER A 275 6.94 6.66 22.68
N TYR A 276 6.18 7.21 21.73
CA TYR A 276 6.30 8.58 21.25
C TYR A 276 4.93 9.24 21.22
N GLN A 277 4.80 10.39 21.86
CA GLN A 277 3.53 11.13 21.96
C GLN A 277 3.08 11.62 20.57
N LEU A 278 1.80 11.40 20.29
CA LEU A 278 1.02 12.08 19.27
C LEU A 278 0.15 13.14 19.97
N ASP A 279 0.22 14.38 19.51
CA ASP A 279 -0.50 15.51 20.11
C ASP A 279 -0.94 16.50 19.02
N ASN A 280 -2.11 17.10 19.22
CA ASN A 280 -2.74 18.06 18.32
C ASN A 280 -2.95 19.43 18.98
N GLY A 281 -2.15 19.77 19.98
CA GLY A 281 -2.28 21.04 20.70
C GLY A 281 -3.14 20.97 21.96
N THR A 282 -3.56 19.78 22.39
CA THR A 282 -4.40 19.60 23.59
C THR A 282 -3.57 19.55 24.86
N ILE A 283 -2.39 18.93 24.80
CA ILE A 283 -1.46 18.81 25.92
C ILE A 283 -0.35 19.86 25.82
N TYR A 284 0.24 19.96 24.64
CA TYR A 284 1.28 20.92 24.31
C TYR A 284 0.69 22.04 23.45
N LYS A 285 1.37 23.17 23.30
CA LYS A 285 0.94 24.21 22.35
C LYS A 285 0.87 23.61 20.94
N SER A 286 -0.13 23.98 20.15
CA SER A 286 -0.32 23.41 18.82
C SER A 286 0.87 23.66 17.90
N ASP A 287 1.10 22.72 16.99
CA ASP A 287 2.13 22.73 15.97
C ASP A 287 1.63 21.89 14.80
N ASP A 288 1.71 22.46 13.61
CA ASP A 288 1.09 21.87 12.43
C ASP A 288 1.70 20.50 12.11
N ASP A 289 3.02 20.33 12.27
CA ASP A 289 3.71 19.07 12.00
C ASP A 289 3.33 17.95 12.97
N ARG A 290 3.12 18.27 14.26
CA ARG A 290 2.63 17.30 15.26
C ARG A 290 1.16 16.96 15.05
N THR A 291 0.35 17.96 14.76
CA THR A 291 -1.09 17.81 14.53
C THR A 291 -1.34 16.95 13.30
N LEU A 292 -0.57 17.16 12.22
CA LEU A 292 -0.59 16.33 11.04
C LEU A 292 -0.17 14.89 11.34
N ALA A 293 0.89 14.67 12.12
CA ALA A 293 1.30 13.32 12.52
C ALA A 293 0.19 12.57 13.27
N LEU A 294 -0.54 13.26 14.16
CA LEU A 294 -1.72 12.69 14.82
C LEU A 294 -2.84 12.38 13.83
N ASN A 295 -3.17 13.31 12.93
CA ASN A 295 -4.23 13.09 11.94
C ASN A 295 -3.92 11.90 11.04
N LEU A 296 -2.69 11.76 10.57
CA LEU A 296 -2.27 10.65 9.73
C LEU A 296 -2.30 9.31 10.47
N LEU A 297 -1.83 9.24 11.72
CA LEU A 297 -1.69 7.98 12.46
C LEU A 297 -2.95 7.56 13.22
N VAL A 298 -3.80 8.51 13.61
CA VAL A 298 -5.01 8.26 14.42
C VAL A 298 -6.27 8.39 13.59
N ASN A 299 -6.38 9.46 12.80
CA ASN A 299 -7.58 9.76 12.01
C ASN A 299 -7.49 9.18 10.58
N GLU A 300 -6.32 8.65 10.20
CA GLU A 300 -6.04 7.99 8.92
C GLU A 300 -6.35 8.87 7.70
N LYS A 301 -6.19 10.19 7.85
CA LYS A 301 -6.45 11.16 6.77
C LYS A 301 -5.71 12.49 6.93
N ASP A 302 -5.52 13.19 5.81
CA ASP A 302 -5.06 14.59 5.74
C ASP A 302 -5.77 15.31 4.58
N GLY A 303 -6.65 16.26 4.89
CA GLY A 303 -7.50 16.90 3.88
C GLY A 303 -8.33 15.86 3.10
N ASP A 304 -8.15 15.85 1.77
CA ASP A 304 -8.81 14.93 0.84
C ASP A 304 -8.08 13.59 0.67
N TYR A 305 -6.92 13.42 1.32
CA TYR A 305 -6.16 12.18 1.24
C TYR A 305 -6.57 11.24 2.38
N SER A 306 -6.95 10.02 2.00
CA SER A 306 -7.13 8.89 2.95
C SER A 306 -5.84 8.09 3.02
N VAL A 307 -5.42 7.70 4.22
CA VAL A 307 -4.21 6.88 4.40
C VAL A 307 -4.48 5.45 3.95
N VAL A 308 -3.58 4.92 3.12
CA VAL A 308 -3.66 3.54 2.57
C VAL A 308 -2.48 2.66 2.99
N ASN A 309 -1.39 3.26 3.48
CA ASN A 309 -0.20 2.50 3.83
C ASN A 309 0.65 3.20 4.90
N TYR A 310 1.21 2.39 5.80
CA TYR A 310 2.29 2.76 6.71
C TYR A 310 3.49 1.85 6.50
N GLU A 311 4.65 2.45 6.28
CA GLU A 311 5.93 1.76 6.13
C GLU A 311 6.95 2.36 7.10
N VAL A 312 7.77 1.54 7.77
CA VAL A 312 8.76 2.05 8.73
C VAL A 312 10.16 1.67 8.30
N LYS A 313 10.95 2.67 7.91
CA LYS A 313 12.35 2.50 7.50
C LYS A 313 13.23 3.49 8.24
N ASN A 314 14.37 3.01 8.76
CA ASN A 314 15.40 3.85 9.39
C ASN A 314 14.86 4.84 10.44
N ALA A 315 13.99 4.36 11.34
CA ALA A 315 13.34 5.19 12.38
C ALA A 315 12.51 6.37 11.83
N THR A 316 11.98 6.23 10.62
CA THR A 316 11.02 7.14 10.00
C THR A 316 9.80 6.33 9.58
N VAL A 317 8.61 6.87 9.82
CA VAL A 317 7.35 6.31 9.30
C VAL A 317 7.04 7.04 8.01
N TYR A 318 6.92 6.31 6.92
CA TYR A 318 6.40 6.79 5.66
C TYR A 318 4.92 6.43 5.60
N VAL A 319 4.09 7.45 5.48
CA VAL A 319 2.64 7.30 5.36
C VAL A 319 2.28 7.59 3.93
N THR A 320 1.60 6.67 3.25
CA THR A 320 1.05 6.90 1.91
C THR A 320 -0.44 7.18 2.03
N GLY A 321 -0.89 8.23 1.37
CA GLY A 321 -2.29 8.58 1.26
C GLY A 321 -2.67 8.80 -0.20
N VAL A 322 -3.95 8.58 -0.47
CA VAL A 322 -4.52 8.62 -1.80
C VAL A 322 -5.73 9.54 -1.78
N LYS A 323 -5.81 10.40 -2.78
CA LYS A 323 -6.95 11.29 -3.04
C LYS A 323 -7.77 10.71 -4.17
N LYS A 324 -9.08 10.65 -3.99
CA LYS A 324 -10.02 10.17 -4.99
C LYS A 324 -11.06 11.23 -5.35
N ASP A 325 -11.59 11.16 -6.57
CA ASP A 325 -12.74 11.98 -6.99
C ASP A 325 -14.07 11.37 -6.53
N ASP A 326 -15.18 12.04 -6.86
CA ASP A 326 -16.54 11.59 -6.52
C ASP A 326 -16.95 10.26 -7.20
N LYS A 327 -16.16 9.77 -8.17
CA LYS A 327 -16.36 8.50 -8.87
C LYS A 327 -15.38 7.41 -8.39
N ASP A 328 -14.69 7.64 -7.27
CA ASP A 328 -13.69 6.75 -6.69
C ASP A 328 -12.41 6.58 -7.55
N ASN A 329 -12.20 7.42 -8.57
CA ASN A 329 -10.96 7.40 -9.34
C ASN A 329 -9.84 8.05 -8.54
N ILE A 330 -8.66 7.44 -8.58
CA ILE A 330 -7.45 8.04 -7.99
C ILE A 330 -7.09 9.30 -8.78
N THR A 331 -6.85 10.39 -8.06
CA THR A 331 -6.42 11.68 -8.63
C THR A 331 -5.11 12.19 -8.04
N GLY A 332 -4.67 11.62 -6.93
CA GLY A 332 -3.40 12.00 -6.32
C GLY A 332 -2.88 10.96 -5.35
N VAL A 333 -1.56 10.92 -5.23
CA VAL A 333 -0.83 10.16 -4.23
C VAL A 333 0.08 11.10 -3.46
N LYS A 334 0.12 10.95 -2.15
CA LYS A 334 0.99 11.72 -1.28
C LYS A 334 1.70 10.82 -0.30
N VAL A 335 2.98 11.07 -0.08
CA VAL A 335 3.78 10.39 0.94
C VAL A 335 4.25 11.42 1.95
N TRP A 336 4.06 11.15 3.24
CA TRP A 336 4.59 11.95 4.34
C TRP A 336 5.66 11.15 5.09
N ALA A 337 6.74 11.82 5.46
CA ALA A 337 7.74 11.28 6.38
C ALA A 337 7.50 11.82 7.79
N LEU A 338 7.33 10.92 8.75
CA LEU A 338 7.18 11.23 10.18
C LEU A 338 8.40 10.74 10.95
N LYS A 339 9.03 11.61 11.72
CA LYS A 339 10.21 11.28 12.53
C LYS A 339 9.91 11.28 14.02
N PHE A 340 10.61 10.37 14.69
CA PHE A 340 10.63 10.27 16.13
C PHE A 340 11.73 11.17 16.70
N LYS A 341 11.37 12.04 17.63
CA LYS A 341 12.34 12.97 18.22
C LYS A 341 12.13 13.10 19.72
N LYS A 342 13.23 13.08 20.47
CA LYS A 342 13.24 13.69 21.80
C LYS A 342 13.39 15.20 21.63
N ASP A 343 12.41 15.95 22.09
CA ASP A 343 12.40 17.40 21.91
C ASP A 343 11.89 18.14 23.14
N LYS A 344 12.07 19.46 23.14
CA LYS A 344 11.51 20.38 24.13
C LYS A 344 10.30 21.07 23.54
N VAL A 345 9.12 20.78 24.07
CA VAL A 345 7.85 21.34 23.62
C VAL A 345 7.25 22.21 24.71
N ASP A 346 6.55 23.28 24.31
CA ASP A 346 5.88 24.15 25.26
C ASP A 346 4.52 23.56 25.64
N ALA A 347 4.25 23.42 26.93
CA ALA A 347 2.92 23.14 27.46
C ALA A 347 2.22 24.44 27.90
N SER A 348 0.91 24.40 28.09
CA SER A 348 0.10 25.59 28.43
C SER A 348 0.60 26.37 29.66
N ASN A 349 1.21 25.69 30.63
CA ASN A 349 1.65 26.28 31.90
C ASN A 349 3.15 26.09 32.18
N LYS A 350 3.92 25.54 31.21
CA LYS A 350 5.36 25.32 31.34
C LYS A 350 5.99 25.24 29.95
N ASP A 351 6.92 26.14 29.68
CA ASP A 351 7.69 26.10 28.44
C ASP A 351 8.79 25.02 28.53
N LYS A 352 9.16 24.46 27.38
CA LYS A 352 10.31 23.54 27.22
C LYS A 352 10.27 22.26 28.07
N VAL A 353 9.14 21.56 28.04
CA VAL A 353 8.99 20.20 28.58
C VAL A 353 9.74 19.20 27.70
N ASP A 354 10.68 18.46 28.29
CA ASP A 354 11.41 17.38 27.60
C ASP A 354 10.50 16.16 27.41
N THR A 355 10.21 15.80 26.16
CA THR A 355 9.39 14.61 25.85
C THR A 355 9.79 13.96 24.53
N TYR A 356 9.18 12.82 24.21
CA TYR A 356 9.36 12.10 22.96
C TYR A 356 8.11 12.29 22.11
N ILE A 357 8.26 12.87 20.92
CA ILE A 357 7.17 13.22 20.02
C ILE A 357 7.35 12.57 18.65
N VAL A 358 6.25 12.51 17.91
CA VAL A 358 6.25 12.32 16.46
C VAL A 358 5.92 13.66 15.79
N LYS A 359 6.63 13.97 14.70
CA LYS A 359 6.32 15.13 13.87
C LYS A 359 6.61 14.85 12.41
N LYS A 360 5.94 15.58 11.52
CA LYS A 360 6.28 15.63 10.10
C LYS A 360 7.72 16.12 9.90
N ASP A 361 8.41 15.54 8.93
CA ASP A 361 9.78 15.91 8.51
C ASP A 361 9.89 16.19 7.00
N GLY A 362 8.95 15.69 6.21
CA GLY A 362 8.88 15.94 4.77
C GLY A 362 7.61 15.35 4.18
N ASP A 363 7.29 15.75 2.95
CA ASP A 363 6.22 15.17 2.16
C ASP A 363 6.44 15.37 0.65
N THR A 364 5.73 14.57 -0.13
CA THR A 364 5.76 14.58 -1.59
C THR A 364 4.36 14.33 -2.10
N ASP A 365 3.81 15.29 -2.83
CA ASP A 365 2.46 15.24 -3.38
C ASP A 365 2.50 15.19 -4.90
N ASN A 366 1.72 14.29 -5.50
CA ASN A 366 1.72 14.06 -6.94
C ASN A 366 0.31 13.75 -7.44
N ASP A 367 -0.02 14.26 -8.63
CA ASP A 367 -1.14 13.76 -9.41
C ASP A 367 -0.86 12.29 -9.81
N ALA A 368 -1.89 11.45 -9.72
CA ALA A 368 -1.80 10.03 -10.03
C ALA A 368 -3.15 9.53 -10.55
N VAL A 369 -3.12 8.51 -11.41
CA VAL A 369 -4.29 7.73 -11.84
C VAL A 369 -4.28 6.31 -11.26
N ALA A 370 -3.10 5.82 -10.85
CA ALA A 370 -2.95 4.58 -10.10
C ALA A 370 -1.77 4.66 -9.14
N TYR A 371 -1.75 3.79 -8.13
CA TYR A 371 -0.63 3.64 -7.20
C TYR A 371 -0.42 2.16 -6.88
N SER A 372 0.79 1.83 -6.41
CA SER A 372 1.10 0.52 -5.84
C SER A 372 2.12 0.68 -4.71
N ILE A 373 2.14 -0.28 -3.78
CA ILE A 373 3.14 -0.36 -2.72
C ILE A 373 3.97 -1.61 -2.98
N ASP A 374 5.26 -1.41 -3.23
CA ASP A 374 6.13 -2.51 -3.61
C ASP A 374 6.47 -3.44 -2.43
N ALA A 375 7.17 -4.54 -2.70
CA ALA A 375 7.51 -5.53 -1.67
C ALA A 375 8.44 -4.96 -0.56
N ASN A 376 9.09 -3.84 -0.82
CA ASN A 376 9.90 -3.12 0.14
C ASN A 376 9.13 -1.98 0.82
N GLY A 377 7.83 -1.81 0.56
CA GLY A 377 7.00 -0.73 1.11
C GLY A 377 7.23 0.64 0.44
N THR A 378 7.91 0.71 -0.70
CA THR A 378 8.08 1.94 -1.48
C THR A 378 6.79 2.26 -2.23
N THR A 379 6.38 3.53 -2.26
CA THR A 379 5.20 3.95 -3.02
C THR A 379 5.56 4.18 -4.48
N TRP A 380 4.79 3.58 -5.37
CA TRP A 380 4.82 3.77 -6.81
C TRP A 380 3.52 4.38 -7.29
N TYR A 381 3.58 5.11 -8.40
CA TYR A 381 2.38 5.67 -9.01
C TYR A 381 2.52 5.86 -10.51
N LEU A 382 1.37 5.85 -11.17
CA LEU A 382 1.22 6.08 -12.60
C LEU A 382 0.50 7.41 -12.81
N ASN A 383 1.04 8.23 -13.70
CA ASN A 383 0.39 9.46 -14.14
C ASN A 383 0.80 9.81 -15.57
N LYS A 384 -0.16 10.08 -16.45
CA LYS A 384 0.06 10.56 -17.83
C LYS A 384 1.14 9.76 -18.59
N GLY A 385 1.10 8.43 -18.48
CA GLY A 385 2.06 7.53 -19.14
C GLY A 385 3.47 7.53 -18.52
N THR A 386 3.62 7.94 -17.26
CA THR A 386 4.88 7.85 -16.52
C THR A 386 4.67 7.04 -15.24
N ILE A 387 5.49 6.02 -15.03
CA ILE A 387 5.55 5.23 -13.80
C ILE A 387 6.72 5.75 -12.96
N SER A 388 6.41 6.20 -11.76
CA SER A 388 7.34 6.85 -10.85
C SER A 388 7.35 6.14 -9.50
N LYS A 389 8.45 6.27 -8.77
CA LYS A 389 8.54 5.85 -7.37
C LYS A 389 8.86 7.02 -6.45
N ILE A 390 8.41 6.92 -5.21
CA ILE A 390 8.72 7.85 -4.12
C ILE A 390 9.55 7.09 -3.10
N ASP A 391 10.88 7.28 -3.16
CA ASP A 391 11.81 6.69 -2.21
C ASP A 391 11.98 7.64 -1.02
N GLY A 392 11.33 7.28 0.09
CA GLY A 392 11.14 8.18 1.22
C GLY A 392 10.23 9.36 0.86
N THR A 393 10.82 10.51 0.53
CA THR A 393 10.11 11.68 -0.01
C THR A 393 10.70 12.15 -1.35
N ASP A 394 11.66 11.41 -1.90
CA ASP A 394 12.29 11.77 -3.16
C ASP A 394 11.58 11.06 -4.30
N LYS A 395 11.10 11.85 -5.27
CA LYS A 395 10.47 11.33 -6.48
C LYS A 395 11.53 10.94 -7.51
N LYS A 396 11.35 9.78 -8.15
CA LYS A 396 12.10 9.37 -9.35
C LYS A 396 11.14 8.83 -10.42
N ASP A 397 11.20 9.41 -11.62
CA ASP A 397 10.58 8.81 -12.81
C ASP A 397 11.41 7.59 -13.22
N VAL A 398 10.76 6.44 -13.42
CA VAL A 398 11.46 5.18 -13.69
C VAL A 398 11.19 4.73 -15.12
N TYR A 399 9.90 4.68 -15.49
CA TYR A 399 9.47 4.25 -16.81
C TYR A 399 8.49 5.24 -17.44
N THR A 400 8.42 5.23 -18.77
CA THR A 400 7.28 5.76 -19.52
C THR A 400 6.53 4.64 -20.22
N CYS A 401 5.23 4.83 -20.47
CA CYS A 401 4.33 3.82 -21.03
C CYS A 401 3.19 4.48 -21.81
N ASP A 402 2.26 3.67 -22.32
CA ASP A 402 1.02 4.19 -22.90
C ASP A 402 0.25 5.04 -21.89
N ARG A 403 -0.41 6.10 -22.37
CA ARG A 403 -1.18 7.03 -21.55
C ARG A 403 -2.56 6.50 -21.19
N SER A 404 -3.07 5.47 -21.86
CA SER A 404 -4.36 4.87 -21.48
C SER A 404 -4.28 4.03 -20.21
N LEU A 405 -3.09 3.55 -19.84
CA LEU A 405 -2.91 2.75 -18.65
C LEU A 405 -3.37 3.52 -17.41
N ASN A 406 -4.19 2.87 -16.59
CA ASN A 406 -4.85 3.46 -15.43
C ASN A 406 -4.86 2.53 -14.20
N ALA A 407 -4.18 1.39 -14.28
CA ALA A 407 -3.88 0.52 -13.15
C ALA A 407 -2.40 0.11 -13.14
N LEU A 408 -1.88 -0.22 -11.95
CA LEU A 408 -0.47 -0.47 -11.71
C LEU A 408 -0.31 -1.40 -10.52
N ASP A 409 0.51 -2.43 -10.67
CA ASP A 409 1.04 -3.19 -9.54
C ASP A 409 2.55 -3.43 -9.70
N VAL A 410 3.29 -3.24 -8.60
CA VAL A 410 4.76 -3.24 -8.59
C VAL A 410 5.25 -4.15 -7.49
N TYR A 411 6.13 -5.11 -7.84
CA TYR A 411 6.89 -5.88 -6.85
C TYR A 411 8.21 -5.18 -6.51
N ASP A 412 8.93 -4.75 -7.54
CA ASP A 412 10.14 -3.94 -7.48
C ASP A 412 10.39 -3.22 -8.82
N GLU A 413 11.51 -2.49 -8.94
CA GLU A 413 11.85 -1.73 -10.16
C GLU A 413 12.00 -2.61 -11.42
N ASN A 414 12.20 -3.92 -11.29
CA ASN A 414 12.36 -4.85 -12.42
C ASN A 414 11.12 -5.73 -12.66
N ASN A 415 10.12 -5.68 -11.79
CA ASN A 415 8.96 -6.55 -11.81
C ASN A 415 7.71 -5.72 -11.52
N LEU A 416 7.01 -5.32 -12.58
CA LEU A 416 5.74 -4.59 -12.52
C LEU A 416 4.85 -4.98 -13.68
N ILE A 417 3.57 -4.69 -13.50
CA ILE A 417 2.54 -4.73 -14.54
C ILE A 417 1.66 -3.47 -14.43
N ALA A 418 1.34 -2.87 -15.57
CA ALA A 418 0.38 -1.77 -15.65
C ALA A 418 -0.58 -2.03 -16.82
N TRP A 419 -1.87 -1.70 -16.65
CA TRP A 419 -2.92 -2.05 -17.60
C TRP A 419 -4.00 -0.96 -17.69
N ASP A 420 -4.78 -1.01 -18.76
CA ASP A 420 -6.02 -0.25 -18.91
C ASP A 420 -7.19 -1.12 -18.44
N THR A 421 -7.83 -0.73 -17.34
CA THR A 421 -8.97 -1.46 -16.74
C THR A 421 -10.21 -1.52 -17.62
N ALA A 422 -10.33 -0.67 -18.63
CA ALA A 422 -11.46 -0.63 -19.57
C ALA A 422 -11.06 -0.93 -21.02
N GLY A 423 -9.78 -1.20 -21.26
CA GLY A 423 -9.23 -1.45 -22.58
C GLY A 423 -8.51 -2.79 -22.64
N ASP A 424 -7.91 -3.05 -23.79
CA ASP A 424 -7.25 -4.32 -24.08
C ASP A 424 -5.74 -4.12 -24.22
N VAL A 425 -5.16 -3.28 -23.35
CA VAL A 425 -3.72 -3.02 -23.37
C VAL A 425 -3.07 -3.09 -21.98
N TYR A 426 -1.85 -3.63 -21.97
CA TYR A 426 -1.02 -3.71 -20.77
C TYR A 426 0.47 -3.55 -21.09
N THR A 427 1.31 -3.46 -20.04
CA THR A 427 2.77 -3.46 -20.14
C THR A 427 3.42 -4.12 -18.93
N THR A 428 4.63 -4.65 -19.12
CA THR A 428 5.48 -5.25 -18.07
C THR A 428 6.96 -4.92 -18.35
N VAL A 429 7.83 -5.05 -17.34
CA VAL A 429 9.28 -4.88 -17.56
C VAL A 429 9.88 -6.01 -18.40
N SER A 430 9.42 -7.25 -18.19
CA SER A 430 10.01 -8.45 -18.80
C SER A 430 9.63 -8.60 -20.28
N GLU A 431 8.37 -8.37 -20.62
CA GLU A 431 7.83 -8.55 -21.99
C GLU A 431 7.87 -7.26 -22.80
N GLY A 432 7.96 -6.10 -22.12
CA GLY A 432 8.04 -4.77 -22.71
C GLY A 432 9.47 -4.30 -22.98
N LYS A 433 10.37 -5.12 -23.55
CA LYS A 433 11.73 -4.65 -23.85
C LYS A 433 11.76 -3.50 -24.87
N LYS A 434 12.37 -2.39 -24.42
CA LYS A 434 13.01 -1.27 -25.12
C LYS A 434 12.55 -0.99 -26.56
N GLN A 435 11.74 0.05 -26.70
CA GLN A 435 11.86 0.87 -27.92
C GLN A 435 13.29 1.42 -27.97
N THR A 436 13.99 1.18 -29.08
CA THR A 436 15.31 1.78 -29.33
C THR A 436 15.15 3.29 -29.56
N ASP A 437 16.23 4.08 -29.50
CA ASP A 437 16.17 5.51 -29.85
C ASP A 437 15.64 5.75 -31.29
N GLU A 438 15.62 4.71 -32.15
CA GLU A 438 15.00 4.72 -33.47
C GLU A 438 13.47 4.57 -33.42
N ASP A 439 12.93 3.93 -32.38
CA ASP A 439 11.49 3.80 -32.10
C ASP A 439 10.95 4.97 -31.24
N ALA A 440 11.82 5.67 -30.51
CA ALA A 440 11.51 6.84 -29.69
C ALA A 440 11.10 8.09 -30.51
N GLY A 441 11.15 8.00 -31.85
CA GLY A 441 10.72 9.05 -32.78
C GLY A 441 9.24 9.05 -33.14
N VAL A 442 8.44 8.12 -32.61
CA VAL A 442 6.98 8.12 -32.82
C VAL A 442 6.28 8.43 -31.52
N ASP A 443 6.12 9.73 -31.30
CA ASP A 443 5.15 10.29 -30.39
C ASP A 443 3.74 9.97 -30.93
N GLU A 444 3.24 8.75 -30.71
CA GLU A 444 1.79 8.47 -30.74
C GLU A 444 1.17 8.88 -29.41
N ASP A 445 1.45 10.11 -28.99
CA ASP A 445 0.62 10.80 -28.02
C ASP A 445 -0.79 10.90 -28.61
N LYS A 446 -1.72 10.15 -28.00
CA LYS A 446 -3.13 10.53 -27.92
C LYS A 446 -3.20 11.99 -27.50
N LYS A 447 -3.28 12.86 -28.49
CA LYS A 447 -3.57 14.28 -28.36
C LYS A 447 -5.05 14.43 -28.67
N ASP A 448 -5.79 14.76 -27.62
CA ASP A 448 -7.13 15.37 -27.59
C ASP A 448 -8.17 14.85 -28.60
N GLU A 449 -9.25 14.33 -28.03
CA GLU A 449 -10.52 14.05 -28.71
C GLU A 449 -10.89 15.13 -29.74
N THR A 450 -10.69 14.78 -31.01
CA THR A 450 -11.62 15.15 -32.08
C THR A 450 -11.73 13.93 -32.98
N PRO A 451 -12.93 13.44 -33.29
CA PRO A 451 -13.08 12.21 -34.06
C PRO A 451 -12.45 12.44 -35.43
N VAL A 452 -11.38 11.70 -35.74
CA VAL A 452 -10.80 11.71 -37.09
C VAL A 452 -11.77 10.94 -37.97
N VAL A 453 -12.63 11.71 -38.61
CA VAL A 453 -13.55 11.22 -39.61
C VAL A 453 -12.72 10.84 -40.84
N LYS A 454 -12.60 9.54 -41.12
CA LYS A 454 -11.84 8.99 -42.26
C LYS A 454 -12.33 9.64 -43.56
N ALA A 455 -11.46 10.38 -44.24
CA ALA A 455 -11.75 11.02 -45.52
C ALA A 455 -10.66 10.67 -46.56
N GLY A 456 -11.05 10.14 -47.72
CA GLY A 456 -10.13 9.77 -48.79
C GLY A 456 -10.48 8.48 -49.51
N TRP A 457 -9.64 8.12 -50.49
CA TRP A 457 -9.76 6.90 -51.28
C TRP A 457 -9.34 5.66 -50.47
N GLU A 458 -10.18 4.63 -50.48
CA GLU A 458 -9.93 3.31 -49.90
C GLU A 458 -10.14 2.24 -50.96
N LYS A 459 -9.23 1.26 -51.02
CA LYS A 459 -9.35 0.12 -51.91
C LYS A 459 -10.00 -1.05 -51.16
N ASN A 460 -11.15 -1.51 -51.65
CA ASN A 460 -11.86 -2.65 -51.10
C ASN A 460 -11.07 -3.96 -51.35
N THR A 461 -11.39 -5.01 -50.59
CA THR A 461 -10.78 -6.35 -50.69
C THR A 461 -10.98 -7.02 -52.05
N ASP A 462 -12.04 -6.65 -52.79
CA ASP A 462 -12.32 -7.10 -54.15
C ASP A 462 -11.54 -6.33 -55.23
N GLY A 463 -10.69 -5.38 -54.83
CA GLY A 463 -9.85 -4.57 -55.71
C GLY A 463 -10.50 -3.30 -56.25
N THR A 464 -11.76 -3.03 -55.90
CA THR A 464 -12.47 -1.80 -56.27
C THR A 464 -12.13 -0.63 -55.35
N TRP A 465 -12.46 0.60 -55.75
CA TRP A 465 -12.16 1.81 -54.97
C TRP A 465 -13.43 2.49 -54.46
N ALA A 466 -13.41 2.95 -53.22
CA ALA A 466 -14.44 3.80 -52.60
C ALA A 466 -13.81 5.09 -52.08
N PHE A 467 -14.59 6.15 -51.94
CA PHE A 467 -14.13 7.40 -51.32
C PHE A 467 -14.99 7.71 -50.10
N TYR A 468 -14.35 7.98 -48.96
CA TYR A 468 -15.04 8.43 -47.75
C TYR A 468 -14.93 9.93 -47.63
N LYS A 469 -16.04 10.58 -47.28
CA LYS A 469 -16.07 11.99 -46.93
C LYS A 469 -16.95 12.12 -45.70
N ASP A 470 -16.41 12.74 -44.66
CA ASP A 470 -17.14 12.93 -43.41
C ASP A 470 -17.71 11.61 -42.84
N GLY A 471 -17.00 10.49 -43.05
CA GLY A 471 -17.27 9.20 -42.40
C GLY A 471 -18.28 8.35 -43.15
N ALA A 472 -18.84 8.86 -44.25
CA ALA A 472 -19.73 8.15 -45.14
C ALA A 472 -19.08 7.91 -46.52
N LYS A 473 -19.44 6.81 -47.19
CA LYS A 473 -19.05 6.57 -48.58
C LYS A 473 -19.74 7.59 -49.49
N ALA A 474 -18.96 8.27 -50.32
CA ALA A 474 -19.48 9.13 -51.37
C ALA A 474 -20.19 8.29 -52.44
N THR A 475 -21.27 8.82 -53.01
CA THR A 475 -22.00 8.24 -54.15
C THR A 475 -22.24 9.34 -55.20
N GLY A 476 -22.40 8.96 -56.46
CA GLY A 476 -22.52 9.90 -57.57
C GLY A 476 -21.19 10.54 -58.00
N TRP A 477 -21.26 11.73 -58.60
CA TRP A 477 -20.08 12.46 -59.07
C TRP A 477 -19.32 13.10 -57.91
N LEU A 478 -18.03 12.76 -57.78
CA LEU A 478 -17.08 13.27 -56.81
C LEU A 478 -15.98 14.06 -57.53
N ASN A 479 -15.73 15.31 -57.11
CA ASN A 479 -14.55 16.05 -57.52
C ASN A 479 -13.49 15.93 -56.42
N ASP A 480 -12.39 15.25 -56.72
CA ASP A 480 -11.22 15.20 -55.85
C ASP A 480 -10.06 15.95 -56.53
N LYS A 481 -9.71 17.10 -55.94
CA LYS A 481 -8.61 17.99 -56.36
C LYS A 481 -8.61 18.34 -57.86
N GLY A 482 -9.79 18.58 -58.44
CA GLY A 482 -9.96 18.99 -59.84
C GLY A 482 -10.18 17.84 -60.82
N THR A 483 -10.16 16.59 -60.35
CA THR A 483 -10.48 15.40 -61.14
C THR A 483 -11.84 14.85 -60.74
N TRP A 484 -12.70 14.55 -61.72
CA TRP A 484 -14.04 14.01 -61.49
C TRP A 484 -14.06 12.48 -61.57
N TYR A 485 -14.69 11.86 -60.58
CA TYR A 485 -14.91 10.43 -60.46
C TYR A 485 -16.40 10.16 -60.29
N TYR A 486 -16.90 9.01 -60.76
CA TYR A 486 -18.27 8.60 -60.50
C TYR A 486 -18.28 7.36 -59.61
N LEU A 487 -18.99 7.43 -58.49
CA LEU A 487 -19.24 6.33 -57.56
C LEU A 487 -20.70 5.86 -57.72
N ASP A 488 -20.93 4.55 -57.78
CA ASP A 488 -22.30 4.02 -57.85
C ASP A 488 -23.06 4.14 -56.52
N ALA A 489 -24.30 3.65 -56.47
CA ALA A 489 -25.12 3.69 -55.27
C ALA A 489 -24.52 2.91 -54.08
N ALA A 490 -23.58 1.99 -54.32
CA ALA A 490 -22.84 1.28 -53.27
C ALA A 490 -21.53 1.98 -52.87
N GLY A 491 -21.22 3.13 -53.48
CA GLY A 491 -20.01 3.93 -53.23
C GLY A 491 -18.77 3.41 -53.95
N THR A 492 -18.94 2.57 -54.98
CA THR A 492 -17.84 1.95 -55.72
C THR A 492 -17.52 2.75 -56.99
N MET A 493 -16.24 3.06 -57.21
CA MET A 493 -15.77 3.84 -58.35
C MET A 493 -15.95 3.09 -59.66
N LYS A 494 -16.60 3.75 -60.63
CA LYS A 494 -16.75 3.24 -61.99
C LYS A 494 -15.72 3.86 -62.92
N THR A 495 -15.21 3.04 -63.82
CA THR A 495 -14.38 3.46 -64.96
C THR A 495 -15.12 3.12 -66.25
N GLY A 496 -15.21 4.06 -67.18
CA GLY A 496 -15.95 3.91 -68.45
C GLY A 496 -17.26 4.69 -68.50
N TRP A 497 -17.99 4.58 -69.61
CA TRP A 497 -19.27 5.27 -69.79
C TRP A 497 -20.35 4.64 -68.91
N VAL A 498 -20.97 5.46 -68.06
CA VAL A 498 -22.13 5.06 -67.25
C VAL A 498 -23.39 5.54 -67.98
N GLN A 499 -24.28 4.62 -68.33
CA GLN A 499 -25.57 4.95 -68.94
C GLN A 499 -26.58 5.21 -67.82
N ALA A 500 -27.26 6.36 -67.89
CA ALA A 500 -28.26 6.80 -66.92
C ALA A 500 -29.52 5.91 -66.92
#